data_AF-A0A1I0CKY1-F1
#
_entry.id   AF-A0A1I0CKY1-F1
#
_cell.length_a   1.000
_cell.length_b   1.000
_cell.length_c   1.000
_cell.angle_alpha   90.00
_cell.angle_beta   90.00
_cell.angle_gamma   90.00
#
_symmetry.space_group_name_H-M   'P 1'
#
loop_
_entity.id
_entity.type
_entity.pdbx_description
1 polymer ?
#
loop_
_entity_poly.entity_id
_entity_poly.type
_entity_poly.pdbx_seq_one_letter_code
_entity_poly.pdbx_strand_id
1 'polypeptide(L)' 'MTQEEYTKMLAVAKDQFKSGKPLFGKDGAFHQVLEDFLNAAMEGELESHLEATNPVSGNRRNGKMHKLLQTEYGP' A
#
# COMPACT_ATOMS: atom_id res chain seq x y z
N MET A 1 4.89 -3.06 -9.68
CA MET A 1 4.18 -4.20 -10.25
C MET A 1 4.49 -4.34 -11.74
N THR A 2 5.03 -5.48 -12.15
CA THR A 2 5.26 -5.82 -13.57
C THR A 2 3.95 -6.29 -14.24
N GLN A 3 3.92 -6.33 -15.57
CA GLN A 3 2.75 -6.81 -16.32
C GLN A 3 2.39 -8.28 -15.97
N GLU A 4 3.39 -9.09 -15.67
CA GLU A 4 3.21 -10.48 -15.27
C GLU A 4 2.61 -10.61 -13.86
N GLU A 5 3.07 -9.80 -12.92
CA GLU A 5 2.50 -9.74 -11.57
C GLU A 5 1.04 -9.30 -11.60
N TYR A 6 0.72 -8.30 -12.44
CA TYR A 6 -0.64 -7.80 -12.60
C TYR A 6 -1.59 -8.87 -13.14
N THR A 7 -1.17 -9.63 -14.17
CA THR A 7 -2.01 -10.70 -14.73
C THR A 7 -2.20 -11.86 -13.75
N LYS A 8 -1.16 -12.22 -12.98
CA LYS A 8 -1.26 -13.21 -11.89
C LYS A 8 -2.22 -12.75 -10.80
N MET A 9 -2.12 -11.49 -10.37
CA MET A 9 -3.02 -10.89 -9.38
C MET A 9 -4.48 -10.97 -9.85
N LEU A 10 -4.75 -10.61 -11.10
CA LEU A 10 -6.11 -10.70 -11.67
C LEU A 10 -6.64 -12.14 -11.72
N ALA A 11 -5.77 -13.12 -12.00
CA ALA A 11 -6.16 -14.53 -11.99
C ALA A 11 -6.57 -14.98 -10.57
N VAL A 12 -5.77 -14.66 -9.55
CA VAL A 12 -6.08 -14.97 -8.15
C VAL A 12 -7.35 -14.25 -7.68
N ALA A 13 -7.49 -12.98 -8.02
CA ALA A 13 -8.67 -12.18 -7.69
C ALA A 13 -9.95 -12.78 -8.29
N LYS A 14 -9.88 -13.25 -9.54
CA LYS A 14 -11.00 -13.92 -10.21
C LYS A 14 -11.43 -15.20 -9.49
N ASP A 15 -10.48 -16.01 -9.04
CA ASP A 15 -10.77 -17.26 -8.34
C ASP A 15 -11.30 -17.02 -6.92
N GLN A 16 -10.75 -16.03 -6.20
CA GLN A 16 -11.27 -15.59 -4.90
C GLN A 16 -12.69 -15.05 -5.01
N PHE A 17 -12.95 -14.20 -6.01
CA PHE A 17 -14.28 -13.65 -6.27
C PHE A 17 -15.31 -14.75 -6.52
N LYS A 18 -14.96 -15.76 -7.35
CA LYS A 18 -15.85 -16.91 -7.60
C LYS A 18 -16.10 -17.78 -6.38
N SER A 19 -15.14 -17.88 -5.47
CA SER A 19 -15.23 -18.71 -4.26
C SER A 19 -15.78 -17.95 -3.04
N GLY A 20 -16.09 -16.65 -3.17
CA GLY A 20 -16.57 -15.81 -2.07
C GLY A 20 -15.50 -15.51 -1.01
N LYS A 21 -14.22 -15.75 -1.32
CA LYS A 21 -13.11 -15.40 -0.42
C LYS A 21 -12.88 -13.88 -0.46
N PRO A 22 -12.48 -13.27 0.67
CA PRO A 22 -12.12 -11.85 0.69
C PRO A 22 -11.01 -11.54 -0.31
N LEU A 23 -11.18 -10.45 -1.07
CA LEU A 23 -10.18 -9.95 -2.03
C LEU A 23 -9.07 -9.12 -1.35
N PHE A 24 -9.38 -8.62 -0.15
CA PHE A 24 -8.48 -7.85 0.70
C PHE A 24 -8.12 -8.67 1.95
N GLY A 25 -7.19 -8.14 2.75
CA GLY A 25 -6.58 -8.86 3.88
C GLY A 25 -5.33 -9.62 3.48
N LYS A 26 -4.58 -10.17 4.43
CA LYS A 26 -3.26 -10.78 4.23
C LYS A 26 -3.16 -11.77 3.06
N ASP A 27 -4.19 -12.60 2.88
CA ASP A 27 -4.25 -13.61 1.81
C ASP A 27 -5.09 -13.17 0.59
N GLY A 28 -5.57 -11.92 0.60
CA GLY A 28 -6.38 -11.33 -0.45
C GLY A 28 -5.54 -10.97 -1.68
N ALA A 29 -6.10 -11.19 -2.87
CA ALA A 29 -5.44 -10.87 -4.13
C ALA A 29 -5.01 -9.40 -4.25
N PHE A 30 -5.70 -8.48 -3.58
CA PHE A 30 -5.44 -7.04 -3.63
C PHE A 30 -4.67 -6.49 -2.43
N HIS A 31 -4.13 -7.35 -1.55
CA HIS A 31 -3.35 -6.91 -0.39
C HIS A 31 -2.20 -5.98 -0.77
N GLN A 32 -1.38 -6.38 -1.75
CA GLN A 32 -0.24 -5.60 -2.21
C GLN A 32 -0.67 -4.26 -2.83
N VAL A 33 -1.80 -4.23 -3.55
CA VAL A 33 -2.32 -2.99 -4.14
C VAL A 33 -2.73 -2.00 -3.06
N LEU A 34 -3.38 -2.48 -1.99
CA LEU A 34 -3.75 -1.64 -0.86
C LEU A 34 -2.52 -1.12 -0.12
N GLU A 35 -1.51 -1.97 0.09
CA GLU A 35 -0.24 -1.58 0.70
C GLU A 35 0.48 -0.51 -0.14
N ASP A 36 0.62 -0.72 -1.45
CA ASP A 36 1.25 0.22 -2.38
C ASP A 36 0.50 1.56 -2.40
N PHE A 37 -0.83 1.52 -2.41
CA PHE A 37 -1.67 2.72 -2.36
C PHE A 37 -1.44 3.53 -1.08
N LEU A 38 -1.46 2.88 0.09
CA LEU A 38 -1.23 3.56 1.37
C LEU A 38 0.18 4.14 1.46
N ASN A 39 1.19 3.38 1.01
CA ASN A 39 2.57 3.85 0.99
C ASN A 39 2.74 5.05 0.04
N ALA A 40 2.11 5.04 -1.13
CA ALA A 40 2.14 6.16 -2.07
C ALA A 40 1.45 7.41 -1.49
N ALA A 41 0.32 7.24 -0.81
CA ALA A 41 -0.36 8.34 -0.14
C ALA A 41 0.51 8.98 0.96
N MET A 42 1.09 8.15 1.85
CA MET A 42 1.98 8.63 2.92
C MET A 42 3.25 9.30 2.37
N GLU A 43 3.82 8.80 1.26
CA GLU A 43 4.97 9.44 0.61
C GLU A 43 4.62 10.83 0.07
N GLY A 44 3.43 10.98 -0.52
CA GLY A 44 2.92 12.28 -0.97
C GLY A 44 2.68 13.26 0.18
N GLU A 45 2.11 12.79 1.29
CA GLU A 45 1.95 13.60 2.51
C GLU A 45 3.30 14.06 3.06
N LEU A 46 4.30 13.17 3.10
CA LEU A 46 5.64 13.48 3.56
C LEU A 46 6.36 14.49 2.66
N GLU A 47 6.25 14.35 1.34
CA GLU A 47 6.80 15.32 0.38
C GLU A 47 6.21 16.72 0.62
N SER A 48 4.89 16.82 0.67
CA SER A 48 4.18 18.08 0.92
C SER A 48 4.60 18.71 2.26
N HIS A 49 4.75 17.90 3.31
CA HIS A 49 5.20 18.37 4.61
C HIS A 49 6.65 18.90 4.59
N LEU A 50 7.55 18.22 3.88
CA LEU A 50 8.94 18.64 3.77
C LEU A 50 9.08 19.90 2.93
N GLU A 51 8.37 20.02 1.82
CA GLU A 51 8.32 21.25 1.02
C GLU A 51 7.90 22.47 1.88
N ALA A 52 6.91 22.27 2.76
CA ALA A 52 6.43 23.33 3.66
C ALA A 52 7.40 23.67 4.81
N THR A 53 8.14 22.70 5.35
CA THR A 53 8.92 22.88 6.60
C THR A 53 10.42 23.05 6.39
N ASN A 54 10.99 22.50 5.31
CA ASN A 54 12.43 22.55 5.02
C ASN A 54 13.02 23.98 5.02
N PRO A 55 12.36 25.01 4.47
CA PRO A 55 12.93 26.36 4.45
C PRO A 55 13.14 26.97 5.84
N VAL A 56 12.40 26.48 6.86
CA VAL A 56 12.39 27.05 8.21
C VAL A 56 13.23 26.23 9.17
N SER A 57 13.05 24.91 9.19
CA SER A 57 13.67 24.02 10.17
C SER A 57 14.87 23.24 9.64
N GLY A 58 15.11 23.26 8.32
CA GLY A 58 16.12 22.41 7.70
C GLY A 58 15.83 20.91 7.86
N ASN A 59 14.54 20.54 8.00
CA ASN A 59 14.12 19.16 8.17
C ASN A 59 14.57 18.28 6.99
N ARG A 60 14.78 16.98 7.23
CA ARG A 60 15.21 16.02 6.19
C ARG A 60 14.56 14.67 6.41
N ARG A 61 14.46 13.88 5.34
CA ARG A 61 13.95 12.50 5.40
C ARG A 61 14.85 11.64 6.28
N ASN A 62 14.21 10.85 7.15
CA ASN A 62 14.88 9.92 8.07
C ASN A 62 14.44 8.46 7.81
N GLY A 63 14.60 7.99 6.57
CA GLY A 63 14.30 6.61 6.20
C GLY A 63 12.81 6.24 6.29
N LYS A 64 12.54 4.93 6.39
CA LYS A 64 11.19 4.35 6.48
C LYS A 64 11.15 3.33 7.62
N MET A 65 9.99 3.17 8.24
CA MET A 65 9.74 2.14 9.26
C MET A 65 8.62 1.21 8.79
N HIS A 66 8.73 -0.07 9.14
CA HIS A 66 7.68 -1.05 8.89
C HIS A 66 6.59 -0.95 9.98
N LYS A 67 5.32 -1.02 9.58
CA LYS A 67 4.18 -1.07 10.49
C LYS A 67 3.17 -2.10 9.99
N LEU A 68 2.76 -3.02 10.87
CA LEU A 68 1.64 -3.92 10.62
C LEU A 68 0.34 -3.16 10.90
N LEU A 69 -0.61 -3.19 9.94
CA LEU A 69 -1.84 -2.40 10.01
C LEU A 69 -3.05 -3.30 10.22
N GLN A 70 -3.81 -3.05 11.28
CA GLN A 70 -5.13 -3.66 11.43
C GLN A 70 -6.13 -2.98 10.49
N THR A 71 -6.58 -3.72 9.48
CA THR A 71 -7.66 -3.31 8.58
C THR A 71 -8.98 -4.01 8.96
N GLU A 72 -10.07 -3.65 8.28
CA GLU A 72 -11.35 -4.38 8.39
C GLU A 72 -11.24 -5.85 7.92
N TYR A 73 -10.23 -6.17 7.10
CA TYR A 73 -9.96 -7.51 6.57
C TYR A 73 -8.93 -8.29 7.39
N GLY A 74 -8.48 -7.74 8.52
CA GLY A 74 -7.46 -8.34 9.37
C GLY A 74 -6.16 -7.53 9.46
N PRO A 75 -5.17 -8.04 10.20
CA PRO A 75 -3.84 -7.45 10.32
C PRO A 75 -3.00 -7.60 9.04
#